data_AF-A0A6H5IZQ3-F1
#
_entry.id   AF-A0A6H5IZQ3-F1
#
_cell.length_a   1.000
_cell.length_b   1.000
_cell.length_c   1.000
_cell.angle_alpha   90.00
_cell.angle_beta   90.00
_cell.angle_gamma   90.00
#
_symmetry.space_group_name_H-M   'P 1'
#
loop_
_entity.id
_entity.type
_entity.pdbx_description
1 polymer ?
#
loop_
_entity_poly.entity_id
_entity_poly.type
_entity_poly.pdbx_seq_one_letter_code
_entity_poly.pdbx_strand_id
1 'polypeptide(L)'
;MSSSSFSPSKDDFSKELKSIRKMVNWRIAKERSSFFDRVLFLIKNWKGQLPDLRDIFRPEEMDWLLTEDFKNKYYDVISRREFNFIKFVVEAGYKESSNIDKNSKPLLRRTTALHWATRLDYCFGVIKLLEIYDRFDVNYTDESGLSHFHVACKFGCCDIVEKFLEAGQDPNCVWKETGDSPLHLALANANKEVVESLLRNGAKTQIWSTRTD
;
A
#
# COMPACT_ATOMS: atom_id res chain seq x y z
N MET A 1 -8.17 48.31 -6.25
CA MET A 1 -8.61 47.13 -5.48
C MET A 1 -7.78 45.95 -5.95
N SER A 2 -6.65 45.73 -5.31
CA SER A 2 -5.71 44.66 -5.63
C SER A 2 -6.21 43.39 -4.93
N SER A 3 -6.91 42.53 -5.67
CA SER A 3 -7.20 41.17 -5.24
C SER A 3 -5.89 40.40 -5.16
N SER A 4 -5.25 40.41 -3.99
CA SER A 4 -4.10 39.55 -3.74
C SER A 4 -4.57 38.11 -3.80
N SER A 5 -4.24 37.42 -4.88
CA SER A 5 -4.31 35.97 -4.97
C SER A 5 -3.31 35.40 -3.96
N PHE A 6 -3.79 35.15 -2.74
CA PHE A 6 -3.05 34.41 -1.72
C PHE A 6 -2.91 32.97 -2.24
N SER A 7 -1.83 32.72 -2.98
CA SER A 7 -1.41 31.38 -3.32
C SER A 7 -0.87 30.77 -2.03
N PRO A 8 -1.50 29.70 -1.49
CA PRO A 8 -1.02 29.08 -0.27
C PRO A 8 0.43 28.63 -0.47
N SER A 9 1.36 29.18 0.32
CA SER A 9 2.77 28.80 0.24
C SER A 9 2.94 27.35 0.74
N LYS A 10 3.90 26.59 0.18
CA LYS A 10 4.24 25.21 0.59
C LYS A 10 4.38 25.05 2.11
N ASP A 11 4.88 26.11 2.76
CA ASP A 11 5.14 26.14 4.18
C ASP A 11 3.85 26.17 5.02
N ASP A 12 2.75 26.74 4.53
CA ASP A 12 1.49 26.81 5.28
C ASP A 12 0.86 25.43 5.46
N PHE A 13 0.78 24.62 4.40
CA PHE A 13 0.20 23.28 4.47
C PHE A 13 1.00 22.36 5.38
N SER A 14 2.33 22.37 5.23
CA SER A 14 3.22 21.54 6.02
C SER A 14 3.16 21.92 7.50
N LYS A 15 3.06 23.22 7.82
CA LYS A 15 2.88 23.71 9.20
C LYS A 15 1.52 23.31 9.76
N GLU A 16 0.45 23.47 8.98
CA GLU A 16 -0.90 23.10 9.39
C GLU A 16 -1.00 21.60 9.67
N LEU A 17 -0.52 20.74 8.75
CA LEU A 17 -0.46 19.29 8.93
C LEU A 17 0.35 18.89 10.17
N LYS A 18 1.51 19.51 10.40
CA LYS A 18 2.33 19.27 11.61
C LYS A 18 1.59 19.70 12.88
N SER A 19 0.83 20.78 12.83
CA SER A 19 0.02 21.27 13.96
C SER A 19 -1.09 20.30 14.31
N ILE A 20 -1.92 19.93 13.32
CA ILE A 20 -3.03 18.99 13.56
C ILE A 20 -2.52 17.62 13.99
N ARG A 21 -1.39 17.13 13.46
CA ARG A 21 -0.77 15.87 13.86
C ARG A 21 -0.39 15.86 15.34
N LYS A 22 0.17 16.95 15.86
CA LYS A 22 0.59 17.05 17.28
C LYS A 22 -0.58 17.02 18.27
N MET A 23 -1.77 17.39 17.83
CA MET A 23 -2.97 17.45 18.67
C MET A 23 -3.68 16.10 18.78
N VAL A 24 -3.24 15.07 18.04
CA VAL A 24 -3.95 13.79 17.94
C VAL A 24 -3.36 12.76 18.89
N ASN A 25 -4.22 12.16 19.69
CA ASN A 25 -3.89 10.97 20.44
C ASN A 25 -4.07 9.72 19.58
N TRP A 26 -2.96 9.20 19.05
CA TRP A 26 -2.93 8.00 18.20
C TRP A 26 -3.42 6.72 18.89
N ARG A 27 -3.62 6.71 20.22
CA ARG A 27 -4.21 5.58 20.94
C ARG A 27 -5.74 5.56 20.84
N ILE A 28 -6.37 6.69 20.55
CA ILE A 28 -7.83 6.83 20.51
C ILE A 28 -8.30 6.67 19.06
N ALA A 29 -9.07 5.62 18.77
CA ALA A 29 -9.56 5.33 17.42
C ALA A 29 -10.37 6.48 16.81
N LYS A 30 -11.25 7.09 17.61
CA LYS A 30 -12.08 8.22 17.17
C LYS A 30 -11.26 9.46 16.78
N GLU A 31 -10.18 9.75 17.52
CA GLU A 31 -9.30 10.87 17.20
C GLU A 31 -8.49 10.61 15.93
N ARG A 32 -8.00 9.39 15.74
CA ARG A 32 -7.33 8.99 14.50
C ARG A 32 -8.23 9.11 13.27
N SER A 33 -9.47 8.64 13.37
CA SER A 33 -10.47 8.77 12.30
C SER A 33 -10.79 10.25 12.02
N SER A 34 -11.04 11.06 13.07
CA SER A 34 -11.27 12.50 12.89
C SER A 34 -10.07 13.23 12.30
N PHE A 35 -8.86 12.83 12.66
CA PHE A 35 -7.62 13.33 12.06
C PHE A 35 -7.55 13.01 10.57
N PHE A 36 -7.83 11.76 10.20
CA PHE A 36 -7.81 11.32 8.81
C PHE A 36 -8.79 12.13 7.95
N ASP A 37 -10.02 12.35 8.43
CA ASP A 37 -11.01 13.17 7.72
C ASP A 37 -10.53 14.62 7.50
N ARG A 38 -9.84 15.19 8.50
CA ARG A 38 -9.22 16.53 8.38
C ARG A 38 -8.10 16.55 7.35
N VAL A 39 -7.24 15.53 7.34
CA VAL A 39 -6.15 15.39 6.35
C VAL A 39 -6.74 15.31 4.94
N LEU A 40 -7.77 14.48 4.73
CA LEU A 40 -8.46 14.38 3.45
C LEU A 40 -9.08 15.71 3.02
N PHE A 41 -9.70 16.44 3.95
CA PHE A 41 -10.25 17.76 3.67
C PHE A 41 -9.18 18.77 3.24
N LEU A 42 -8.02 18.78 3.94
CA LEU A 42 -6.90 19.65 3.61
C LEU A 42 -6.34 19.32 2.21
N ILE A 43 -6.10 18.03 1.92
CA ILE A 43 -5.58 17.58 0.62
C ILE A 43 -6.53 17.97 -0.51
N LYS A 44 -7.85 17.79 -0.33
CA LYS A 44 -8.85 18.11 -1.35
C LYS A 44 -8.84 19.59 -1.74
N ASN A 45 -8.56 20.48 -0.80
CA ASN A 45 -8.54 21.92 -1.02
C ASN A 45 -7.13 22.46 -1.34
N TRP A 46 -6.11 21.61 -1.32
CA TRP A 46 -4.73 22.00 -1.57
C TRP A 46 -4.49 22.23 -3.06
N LYS A 47 -3.93 23.40 -3.40
CA LYS A 47 -3.55 23.77 -4.77
C LYS A 47 -2.08 24.24 -4.87
N GLY A 48 -1.31 24.07 -3.80
CA GLY A 48 0.09 24.50 -3.71
C GLY A 48 1.09 23.40 -4.04
N GLN A 49 2.37 23.66 -3.79
CA GLN A 49 3.43 22.67 -3.97
C GLN A 49 3.25 21.49 -3.00
N LEU A 50 3.52 20.28 -3.48
CA LEU A 50 3.39 19.06 -2.67
C LEU A 50 4.43 19.05 -1.52
N PRO A 51 4.04 18.68 -0.29
CA PRO A 51 4.94 18.60 0.84
C PRO A 51 5.80 17.34 0.79
N ASP A 52 6.93 17.34 1.51
CA ASP A 52 7.61 16.09 1.84
C ASP A 52 6.88 15.43 3.02
N LEU A 53 6.24 14.29 2.75
CA LEU A 53 5.48 13.56 3.75
C LEU A 53 6.36 12.91 4.82
N ARG A 54 7.64 12.63 4.52
CA ARG A 54 8.58 12.05 5.49
C ARG A 54 8.96 13.04 6.60
N ASP A 55 8.90 14.34 6.31
CA ASP A 55 9.12 15.40 7.30
C ASP A 55 7.92 15.60 8.23
N ILE A 56 6.76 15.07 7.85
CA ILE A 56 5.48 15.32 8.53
C ILE A 56 5.06 14.09 9.33
N PHE A 57 5.16 12.90 8.77
CA PHE A 57 4.61 11.67 9.34
C PHE A 57 5.70 10.65 9.67
N ARG A 58 5.45 9.86 10.72
CA ARG A 58 6.26 8.66 10.97
C ARG A 58 5.82 7.53 10.03
N PRO A 59 6.70 6.57 9.70
CA PRO A 59 6.33 5.44 8.83
C PRO A 59 5.11 4.65 9.33
N GLU A 60 4.97 4.45 10.64
CA GLU A 60 3.81 3.73 11.20
C GLU A 60 2.50 4.53 11.05
N GLU A 61 2.60 5.87 11.12
CA GLU A 61 1.45 6.75 10.90
C GLU A 61 1.07 6.74 9.41
N MET A 62 2.04 6.73 8.50
CA MET A 62 1.82 6.61 7.06
C MET A 62 1.17 5.27 6.70
N ASP A 63 1.69 4.17 7.22
CA ASP A 63 1.10 2.83 7.04
C ASP A 63 -0.35 2.81 7.51
N TRP A 64 -0.63 3.41 8.68
CA TRP A 64 -1.99 3.51 9.20
C TRP A 64 -2.89 4.36 8.28
N LEU A 65 -2.45 5.55 7.86
CA LEU A 65 -3.21 6.44 6.97
C LEU A 65 -3.51 5.79 5.61
N LEU A 66 -2.54 5.11 5.01
CA LEU A 66 -2.72 4.35 3.76
C LEU A 66 -3.73 3.22 3.94
N THR A 67 -3.65 2.51 5.06
CA THR A 67 -4.57 1.42 5.39
C THR A 67 -5.98 1.93 5.65
N GLU A 68 -6.11 3.07 6.33
CA GLU A 68 -7.40 3.70 6.64
C GLU A 68 -8.06 4.24 5.36
N ASP A 69 -7.34 4.92 4.47
CA ASP A 69 -7.86 5.36 3.16
C ASP A 69 -8.39 4.17 2.37
N PHE A 70 -7.65 3.08 2.36
CA PHE A 70 -8.02 1.87 1.63
C PHE A 70 -9.27 1.21 2.22
N LYS A 71 -9.35 1.07 3.55
CA LYS A 71 -10.50 0.45 4.24
C LYS A 71 -11.76 1.31 4.19
N ASN A 72 -11.65 2.61 4.40
CA ASN A 72 -12.81 3.51 4.46
C ASN A 72 -13.56 3.51 3.11
N LYS A 73 -12.82 3.40 1.99
CA LYS A 73 -13.39 3.32 0.64
C LYS A 73 -14.06 2.00 0.29
N TYR A 74 -13.75 0.91 0.99
CA TYR A 74 -14.47 -0.36 0.82
C TYR A 74 -15.98 -0.19 1.13
N TYR A 75 -16.35 0.73 2.01
CA TYR A 75 -17.74 0.97 2.41
C TYR A 75 -18.44 2.11 1.63
N ASP A 76 -17.72 2.92 0.85
CA ASP A 76 -18.28 3.98 0.00
C ASP A 76 -18.45 3.48 -1.45
N VAL A 77 -19.29 2.47 -1.64
CA VAL A 77 -19.55 1.79 -2.92
C VAL A 77 -20.22 2.72 -3.96
N ILE A 78 -20.72 3.89 -3.53
CA ILE A 78 -21.53 4.78 -4.37
C ILE A 78 -20.69 5.88 -5.02
N SER A 79 -19.61 6.32 -4.38
CA SER A 79 -18.74 7.34 -4.95
C SER A 79 -17.56 6.68 -5.65
N ARG A 80 -17.59 6.66 -6.99
CA ARG A 80 -16.44 6.34 -7.86
C ARG A 80 -15.30 7.38 -7.69
N ARG A 81 -14.95 7.75 -6.45
CA ARG A 81 -14.00 8.82 -6.13
C ARG A 81 -12.61 8.24 -5.96
N GLU A 82 -11.71 8.82 -6.73
CA GLU A 82 -10.26 8.66 -6.72
C GLU A 82 -9.69 8.47 -5.31
N PHE A 83 -8.69 7.59 -5.15
CA PHE A 83 -7.87 7.52 -3.93
C PHE A 83 -7.11 8.83 -3.74
N ASN A 84 -7.78 9.85 -3.23
CA ASN A 84 -7.19 11.18 -3.12
C ASN A 84 -5.96 11.15 -2.21
N PHE A 85 -5.99 10.36 -1.12
CA PHE A 85 -4.83 10.22 -0.26
C PHE A 85 -3.72 9.41 -0.93
N ILE A 86 -3.95 8.16 -1.35
CA ILE A 86 -2.90 7.33 -1.98
C ILE A 86 -2.33 8.01 -3.23
N LYS A 87 -3.17 8.64 -4.07
CA LYS A 87 -2.74 9.43 -5.24
C LYS A 87 -1.86 10.60 -4.80
N PHE A 88 -2.27 11.35 -3.79
CA PHE A 88 -1.48 12.46 -3.24
C PHE A 88 -0.13 11.99 -2.68
N VAL A 89 -0.09 10.83 -2.02
CA VAL A 89 1.14 10.23 -1.48
C VAL A 89 2.12 9.87 -2.61
N VAL A 90 1.62 9.26 -3.68
CA VAL A 90 2.40 8.98 -4.89
C VAL A 90 2.90 10.27 -5.55
N GLU A 91 2.02 11.25 -5.76
CA GLU A 91 2.37 12.53 -6.37
C GLU A 91 3.40 13.31 -5.53
N ALA A 92 3.33 13.21 -4.21
CA ALA A 92 4.31 13.77 -3.29
C ALA A 92 5.67 13.03 -3.33
N GLY A 93 5.78 11.94 -4.09
CA GLY A 93 7.00 11.16 -4.23
C GLY A 93 7.35 10.34 -3.00
N TYR A 94 6.37 10.07 -2.12
CA TYR A 94 6.62 9.27 -0.93
C TYR A 94 6.85 7.82 -1.32
N LYS A 95 7.99 7.28 -0.89
CA LYS A 95 8.34 5.88 -0.98
C LYS A 95 8.55 5.33 0.41
N GLU A 96 8.11 4.10 0.63
CA GLU A 96 8.21 3.50 1.95
C GLU A 96 9.68 3.18 2.31
N SER A 97 10.07 3.53 3.54
CA SER A 97 11.39 3.20 4.09
C SER A 97 11.30 2.03 5.07
N SER A 98 12.24 1.09 5.01
CA SER A 98 12.31 -0.04 5.94
C SER A 98 12.27 0.44 7.37
N ASN A 99 11.24 0.07 8.10
CA ASN A 99 11.23 0.21 9.54
C ASN A 99 12.09 -0.88 10.15
N ILE A 100 13.20 -0.42 10.71
CA ILE A 100 14.10 -1.22 11.48
C ILE A 100 13.56 -1.23 12.93
N ASP A 101 13.37 -2.40 13.53
CA ASP A 101 13.10 -2.56 14.97
C ASP A 101 14.17 -1.81 15.79
N LYS A 102 13.84 -1.44 17.03
CA LYS A 102 14.78 -0.93 18.06
C LYS A 102 16.07 -1.76 18.16
N ASN A 103 16.02 -3.04 17.76
CA ASN A 103 17.17 -3.96 17.74
C ASN A 103 17.88 -4.07 16.37
N SER A 104 17.70 -3.11 15.47
CA SER A 104 18.29 -3.14 14.13
C SER A 104 17.82 -4.29 13.21
N LYS A 105 16.68 -4.94 13.52
CA LYS A 105 16.13 -6.03 12.73
C LYS A 105 15.01 -5.54 11.81
N PRO A 106 14.94 -5.96 10.54
CA PRO A 106 13.79 -5.62 9.69
C PRO A 106 12.51 -6.15 10.33
N LEU A 107 11.46 -5.32 10.39
CA LEU A 107 10.11 -5.77 10.74
C LEU A 107 9.57 -6.61 9.59
N LEU A 108 9.96 -7.89 9.54
CA LEU A 108 9.59 -8.83 8.48
C LEU A 108 8.10 -9.22 8.48
N ARG A 109 7.33 -8.77 9.48
CA ARG A 109 5.91 -9.08 9.64
C ARG A 109 5.09 -7.84 9.97
N ARG A 110 4.47 -7.20 8.97
CA ARG A 110 3.47 -6.14 9.18
C ARG A 110 2.38 -6.17 8.11
N THR A 111 1.15 -5.88 8.52
CA THR A 111 -0.02 -5.84 7.63
C THR A 111 -0.21 -4.43 7.04
N THR A 112 0.32 -4.19 5.84
CA THR A 112 0.10 -2.94 5.08
C THR A 112 -1.22 -2.90 4.30
N ALA A 113 -1.59 -1.71 3.80
CA ALA A 113 -2.72 -1.48 2.91
C ALA A 113 -2.76 -2.45 1.71
N LEU A 114 -1.60 -2.81 1.17
CA LEU A 114 -1.49 -3.72 0.04
C LEU A 114 -1.94 -5.16 0.38
N HIS A 115 -1.76 -5.63 1.61
CA HIS A 115 -2.31 -6.92 2.05
C HIS A 115 -3.84 -6.87 2.19
N TRP A 116 -4.37 -5.73 2.62
CA TRP A 116 -5.83 -5.53 2.70
C TRP A 116 -6.49 -5.56 1.32
N ALA A 117 -5.79 -5.16 0.25
CA ALA A 117 -6.30 -5.26 -1.12
C ALA A 117 -6.72 -6.69 -1.48
N THR A 118 -5.89 -7.69 -1.16
CA THR A 118 -6.23 -9.09 -1.41
C THR A 118 -7.42 -9.57 -0.58
N ARG A 119 -7.48 -9.18 0.71
CA ARG A 119 -8.54 -9.60 1.64
C ARG A 119 -9.90 -9.01 1.33
N LEU A 120 -9.92 -7.78 0.83
CA LEU A 120 -11.13 -7.06 0.42
C LEU A 120 -11.49 -7.30 -1.05
N ASP A 121 -10.68 -8.09 -1.76
CA ASP A 121 -10.77 -8.32 -3.21
C ASP A 121 -10.87 -7.03 -4.04
N TYR A 122 -10.12 -6.01 -3.62
CA TYR A 122 -10.22 -4.66 -4.17
C TYR A 122 -8.98 -4.32 -4.99
N CYS A 123 -9.13 -4.32 -6.32
CA CYS A 123 -8.02 -4.08 -7.26
C CYS A 123 -7.69 -2.60 -7.47
N PHE A 124 -8.66 -1.71 -7.22
CA PHE A 124 -8.47 -0.28 -7.39
C PHE A 124 -7.37 0.22 -6.45
N GLY A 125 -6.41 0.98 -6.97
CA GLY A 125 -5.33 1.57 -6.17
C GLY A 125 -4.15 0.65 -5.85
N VAL A 126 -4.24 -0.66 -6.17
CA VAL A 126 -3.14 -1.63 -5.96
C VAL A 126 -1.85 -1.18 -6.64
N ILE A 127 -1.93 -0.73 -7.90
CA ILE A 127 -0.76 -0.22 -8.65
C ILE A 127 -0.11 0.96 -7.92
N LYS A 128 -0.91 1.93 -7.46
CA LYS A 128 -0.40 3.09 -6.71
C LYS A 128 0.21 2.71 -5.36
N LEU A 129 -0.37 1.71 -4.68
CA LEU A 129 0.22 1.17 -3.47
C LEU A 129 1.56 0.49 -3.76
N LEU A 130 1.66 -0.28 -4.85
CA LEU A 130 2.92 -0.90 -5.26
C LEU A 130 3.98 0.13 -5.67
N GLU A 131 3.59 1.31 -6.20
CA GLU A 131 4.50 2.44 -6.43
C GLU A 131 5.05 3.03 -5.12
N ILE A 132 4.26 3.02 -4.04
CA ILE A 132 4.71 3.43 -2.71
C ILE A 132 5.64 2.37 -2.10
N TYR A 133 5.30 1.08 -2.28
CA TYR A 133 6.05 -0.08 -1.79
C TYR A 133 7.02 -0.63 -2.85
N ASP A 134 7.88 0.21 -3.41
CA ASP A 134 8.74 -0.09 -4.58
C ASP A 134 10.04 -0.84 -4.28
N ARG A 135 10.22 -1.33 -3.05
CA ARG A 135 11.47 -2.00 -2.64
C ARG A 135 11.58 -3.44 -3.11
N PHE A 136 10.46 -4.06 -3.47
CA PHE A 136 10.38 -5.46 -3.87
C PHE A 136 11.09 -6.41 -2.90
N ASP A 137 10.92 -6.20 -1.59
CA ASP A 137 11.54 -7.04 -0.55
C ASP A 137 10.90 -8.43 -0.54
N VAL A 138 11.69 -9.44 -0.93
CA VAL A 138 11.23 -10.81 -1.17
C VAL A 138 10.83 -11.57 0.10
N ASN A 139 11.23 -11.07 1.28
CA ASN A 139 10.96 -11.71 2.57
C ASN A 139 9.81 -11.06 3.33
N TYR A 140 9.16 -10.07 2.72
CA TYR A 140 8.19 -9.25 3.40
C TYR A 140 6.78 -9.85 3.30
N THR A 141 6.26 -10.32 4.44
CA THR A 141 4.94 -10.96 4.54
C THR A 141 4.12 -10.40 5.71
N ASP A 142 2.79 -10.46 5.65
CA ASP A 142 1.97 -10.21 6.83
C ASP A 142 1.89 -11.42 7.78
N GLU A 143 1.04 -11.33 8.81
CA GLU A 143 0.85 -12.39 9.81
C GLU A 143 0.32 -13.69 9.21
N SER A 144 -0.40 -13.63 8.09
CA SER A 144 -0.96 -14.80 7.42
C SER A 144 -0.04 -15.35 6.32
N GLY A 145 1.15 -14.75 6.17
CA GLY A 145 2.16 -15.16 5.20
C GLY A 145 1.86 -14.64 3.79
N LEU A 146 0.91 -13.72 3.63
CA LEU A 146 0.67 -13.05 2.36
C LEU A 146 1.81 -12.06 2.10
N SER A 147 2.35 -12.03 0.88
CA SER A 147 3.42 -11.10 0.48
C SER A 147 2.92 -10.11 -0.58
N HIS A 148 3.66 -9.03 -0.79
CA HIS A 148 3.39 -8.11 -1.91
C HIS A 148 3.49 -8.78 -3.27
N PHE A 149 4.34 -9.80 -3.41
CA PHE A 149 4.42 -10.61 -4.62
C PHE A 149 3.12 -11.39 -4.90
N HIS A 150 2.52 -12.01 -3.87
CA HIS A 150 1.22 -12.66 -4.01
C HIS A 150 0.14 -11.67 -4.46
N VAL A 151 0.14 -10.44 -3.92
CA VAL A 151 -0.80 -9.38 -4.31
C VAL A 151 -0.60 -9.01 -5.78
N ALA A 152 0.65 -8.79 -6.22
CA ALA A 152 0.96 -8.46 -7.61
C ALA A 152 0.52 -9.58 -8.58
N CYS A 153 0.71 -10.84 -8.21
CA CYS A 153 0.29 -11.99 -9.02
C CYS A 153 -1.24 -12.10 -9.10
N LYS A 154 -1.95 -11.93 -7.97
CA LYS A 154 -3.41 -11.97 -7.91
C LYS A 154 -4.03 -10.90 -8.82
N PHE A 155 -3.51 -9.67 -8.78
CA PHE A 155 -4.05 -8.54 -9.54
C PHE A 155 -3.41 -8.31 -10.91
N GLY A 156 -2.62 -9.25 -11.43
CA GLY A 156 -2.16 -9.21 -12.82
C GLY A 156 -1.10 -8.13 -13.11
N CYS A 157 -0.38 -7.66 -12.09
CA CYS A 157 0.60 -6.58 -12.22
C CYS A 157 1.93 -7.10 -12.81
N CYS A 158 1.94 -7.49 -14.09
CA CYS A 158 3.06 -8.21 -14.73
C CYS A 158 4.42 -7.52 -14.56
N ASP A 159 4.53 -6.22 -14.85
CA ASP A 159 5.79 -5.46 -14.71
C ASP A 159 6.36 -5.51 -13.29
N ILE A 160 5.48 -5.61 -12.29
CA ILE A 160 5.85 -5.66 -10.88
C ILE A 160 6.22 -7.09 -10.47
N VAL A 161 5.49 -8.08 -10.99
CA VAL A 161 5.83 -9.51 -10.84
C VAL A 161 7.24 -9.75 -11.39
N GLU A 162 7.57 -9.23 -12.56
CA GLU A 162 8.90 -9.36 -13.15
C GLU A 162 9.98 -8.73 -12.26
N LYS A 163 9.76 -7.52 -11.72
CA LYS A 163 10.70 -6.89 -10.77
C LYS A 163 10.93 -7.71 -9.51
N PHE A 164 9.90 -8.35 -8.96
CA PHE A 164 10.06 -9.25 -7.82
C PHE A 164 10.90 -10.49 -8.20
N LEU A 165 10.64 -11.09 -9.37
CA LEU A 165 11.38 -12.25 -9.85
C LEU A 165 12.85 -11.91 -10.13
N GLU A 166 13.13 -10.75 -10.73
CA GLU A 166 14.48 -10.20 -10.92
C GLU A 166 15.19 -9.95 -9.59
N ALA A 167 14.45 -9.54 -8.56
CA ALA A 167 14.96 -9.39 -7.19
C ALA A 167 15.19 -10.74 -6.46
N GLY A 168 14.95 -11.88 -7.13
CA GLY A 168 15.19 -13.21 -6.59
C GLY A 168 14.02 -13.78 -5.76
N GLN A 169 12.81 -13.27 -5.94
CA GLN A 169 11.62 -13.83 -5.31
C GLN A 169 11.41 -15.29 -5.75
N ASP A 170 11.17 -16.19 -4.81
CA ASP A 170 10.78 -17.57 -5.13
C ASP A 170 9.39 -17.58 -5.80
N PRO A 171 9.26 -18.01 -7.08
CA PRO A 171 7.98 -18.08 -7.78
C PRO A 171 7.03 -19.16 -7.21
N ASN A 172 7.53 -20.01 -6.32
CA ASN A 172 6.78 -21.08 -5.65
C ASN A 172 6.48 -20.76 -4.18
N CYS A 173 6.70 -19.52 -3.73
CA CYS A 173 6.35 -19.14 -2.37
C CYS A 173 4.87 -19.39 -2.11
N VAL A 174 4.49 -19.83 -0.90
CA VAL A 174 3.08 -20.13 -0.59
C VAL A 174 2.51 -19.11 0.36
N TRP A 175 1.29 -18.66 0.09
CA TRP A 175 0.49 -17.93 1.06
C TRP A 175 0.06 -18.91 2.16
N LYS A 176 0.68 -18.80 3.34
CA LYS A 176 0.58 -19.82 4.40
C LYS A 176 -0.85 -20.12 4.87
N GLU A 177 -1.73 -19.13 4.84
CA GLU A 177 -3.11 -19.28 5.30
C GLU A 177 -3.95 -20.14 4.36
N THR A 178 -3.81 -19.97 3.06
CA THR A 178 -4.63 -20.70 2.06
C THR A 178 -3.89 -21.85 1.40
N GLY A 179 -2.55 -21.84 1.42
CA GLY A 179 -1.69 -22.73 0.67
C GLY A 179 -1.55 -22.35 -0.80
N ASP A 180 -2.07 -21.20 -1.22
CA ASP A 180 -2.03 -20.78 -2.62
C ASP A 180 -0.63 -20.32 -3.03
N SER A 181 -0.24 -20.71 -4.25
CA SER A 181 0.98 -20.23 -4.89
C SER A 181 0.69 -18.99 -5.74
N PRO A 182 1.73 -18.20 -6.09
CA PRO A 182 1.65 -17.15 -7.09
C PRO A 182 0.94 -17.60 -8.37
N LEU A 183 1.21 -18.83 -8.82
CA LEU A 183 0.60 -19.40 -10.01
C LEU A 183 -0.90 -19.70 -9.80
N HIS A 184 -1.30 -20.23 -8.63
CA HIS A 184 -2.72 -20.43 -8.30
C HIS A 184 -3.48 -19.09 -8.31
N LEU A 185 -2.90 -18.05 -7.70
CA LEU A 185 -3.50 -16.71 -7.65
C LEU A 185 -3.62 -16.08 -9.05
N ALA A 186 -2.60 -16.23 -9.90
CA ALA A 186 -2.61 -15.70 -11.27
C ALA A 186 -3.64 -16.44 -12.16
N LEU A 187 -3.75 -17.76 -12.01
CA LEU A 187 -4.73 -18.58 -12.74
C LEU A 187 -6.17 -18.28 -12.32
N ALA A 188 -6.42 -18.12 -11.02
CA ALA A 188 -7.75 -17.79 -10.49
C ALA A 188 -8.31 -16.47 -11.06
N ASN A 189 -7.43 -15.54 -11.45
CA ASN A 189 -7.77 -14.24 -12.02
C ASN A 189 -7.56 -14.16 -13.54
N ALA A 190 -7.26 -15.28 -14.20
CA ALA A 190 -7.02 -15.37 -15.65
C ALA A 190 -5.94 -14.42 -16.20
N ASN A 191 -4.92 -14.09 -15.39
CA ASN A 191 -3.83 -13.20 -15.78
C ASN A 191 -2.76 -13.93 -16.59
N LYS A 192 -2.99 -14.08 -17.91
CA LYS A 192 -2.14 -14.88 -18.80
C LYS A 192 -0.67 -14.45 -18.79
N GLU A 193 -0.39 -13.16 -18.81
CA GLU A 193 0.96 -12.61 -18.87
C GLU A 193 1.75 -12.97 -17.59
N VAL A 194 1.10 -12.83 -16.42
CA VAL A 194 1.68 -13.23 -15.13
C VAL A 194 1.92 -14.75 -15.09
N VAL A 195 0.97 -15.55 -15.58
CA VAL A 195 1.13 -17.01 -15.67
C VAL A 195 2.34 -17.37 -16.51
N GLU A 196 2.50 -16.77 -17.70
CA GLU A 196 3.66 -17.01 -18.55
C GLU A 196 4.97 -16.60 -17.88
N SER A 197 5.00 -15.43 -17.22
CA SER A 197 6.18 -14.93 -16.52
C SER A 197 6.59 -15.86 -15.37
N LEU A 198 5.62 -16.31 -14.56
CA LEU A 198 5.86 -17.27 -13.47
C LEU A 198 6.38 -18.61 -13.99
N LEU A 199 5.80 -19.17 -15.05
CA LEU A 199 6.22 -20.43 -15.64
C LEU A 199 7.65 -20.35 -16.22
N ARG A 200 7.99 -19.24 -16.90
CA ARG A 200 9.35 -18.99 -17.40
C ARG A 200 10.39 -18.94 -16.28
N ASN A 201 9.98 -18.47 -15.10
CA ASN A 201 10.84 -18.39 -13.91
C ASN A 201 10.81 -19.66 -13.05
N GLY A 202 10.17 -20.75 -13.50
CA GLY A 202 10.19 -22.04 -12.82
C GLY A 202 9.09 -22.25 -11.78
N ALA A 203 7.95 -21.55 -11.91
CA ALA A 203 6.76 -21.86 -11.14
C ALA A 203 6.25 -23.28 -11.47
N LYS A 204 5.92 -24.04 -10.42
CA LYS A 204 5.42 -25.41 -10.54
C LYS A 204 3.91 -25.40 -10.72
N THR A 205 3.43 -26.18 -11.69
CA THR A 205 1.99 -26.36 -11.96
C THR A 205 1.28 -27.32 -10.99
N GLN A 206 2.05 -28.07 -10.20
CA GLN A 206 1.57 -29.19 -9.37
C GLN A 206 1.97 -29.03 -7.89
N ILE A 207 1.88 -27.82 -7.35
CA ILE A 207 2.06 -27.64 -5.91
C ILE A 207 0.75 -28.09 -5.26
N TRP A 208 0.75 -29.35 -4.80
CA TRP A 208 -0.34 -29.91 -4.01
C TRP A 208 -0.68 -28.92 -2.90
N SER A 209 -1.92 -28.45 -2.85
CA SER A 209 -2.42 -27.95 -1.59
C SER A 209 -2.47 -29.16 -0.67
N THR A 210 -1.64 -29.22 0.37
CA THR A 210 -1.98 -30.11 1.49
C THR A 210 -3.12 -29.41 2.19
N ARG A 211 -4.32 -29.58 1.63
CA ARG A 211 -5.44 -29.87 2.50
C ARG A 211 -5.23 -31.32 2.90
N THR A 212 -4.43 -31.54 3.95
CA THR A 212 -4.60 -32.75 4.73
C THR A 212 -5.98 -32.66 5.36
N ASP A 213 -6.85 -33.52 4.87
CA ASP A 213 -8.11 -34.04 5.41
C ASP A 213 -8.33 -33.81 6.93
#